data_AF-A0A0K9FAC0-F1
#
_entry.id   AF-A0A0K9FAC0-F1
#
_cell.length_a   1.000
_cell.length_b   1.000
_cell.length_c   1.000
_cell.angle_alpha   90.00
_cell.angle_beta   90.00
_cell.angle_gamma   90.00
#
_symmetry.space_group_name_H-M   'P 1'
#
loop_
_entity.id
_entity.type
_entity.pdbx_description
1 polymer ?
#
loop_
_entity_poly.entity_id
_entity_poly.type
_entity_poly.pdbx_seq_one_letter_code
_entity_poly.pdbx_strand_id
1 'polypeptide(L)'
;MFYNRNSQPVTEITPYIFVSNSEEQIKEVDEIRKKIEETELTKKIINALTENGFSPDKRILYTIYSPEHKILSFSLFNFDREDKTINKITDIVNTITKENNLNTFSVQLGETEK
;
A
#
# COMPACT_ATOMS: atom_id res chain seq x y z
N MET A 1 -6.68 42.74 4.39
CA MET A 1 -6.74 42.17 5.76
C MET A 1 -8.04 41.39 5.86
N PHE A 2 -7.95 40.08 6.10
CA PHE A 2 -9.14 39.22 6.26
C PHE A 2 -9.37 38.98 7.76
N TYR A 3 -10.61 39.17 8.22
CA TYR A 3 -11.01 38.95 9.61
C TYR A 3 -11.94 37.74 9.70
N ASN A 4 -11.77 36.93 10.74
CA ASN A 4 -12.74 35.90 11.17
C ASN A 4 -13.91 36.61 11.90
N ARG A 5 -15.11 35.98 11.95
CA ARG A 5 -16.33 36.46 12.63
C ARG A 5 -16.16 36.90 14.10
N ASN A 6 -15.03 36.61 14.74
CA ASN A 6 -14.69 37.01 16.12
C ASN A 6 -13.69 38.17 16.22
N SER A 7 -13.45 38.94 15.15
CA SER A 7 -12.67 40.20 15.16
C SER A 7 -11.27 40.14 15.78
N GLN A 8 -10.64 38.97 15.79
CA GLN A 8 -9.22 38.84 16.19
C GLN A 8 -8.34 38.84 14.94
N PRO A 9 -7.21 39.58 14.94
CA PRO A 9 -6.22 39.50 13.88
C PRO A 9 -5.59 38.10 13.90
N VAL A 10 -5.58 37.42 12.75
CA VAL A 10 -4.91 36.11 12.60
C VAL A 10 -3.41 36.35 12.59
N THR A 11 -2.73 36.20 13.72
CA THR A 11 -1.28 36.42 13.86
C THR A 11 -0.44 35.14 13.86
N GLU A 12 -1.05 33.97 13.69
CA GLU A 12 -0.31 32.70 13.65
C GLU A 12 -0.52 32.01 12.30
N ILE A 13 0.37 32.31 11.36
CA ILE A 13 0.68 31.38 10.27
C ILE A 13 1.48 30.23 10.88
N THR A 14 0.80 29.17 11.32
CA THR A 14 1.49 27.90 11.58
C THR A 14 2.10 27.44 10.26
N PRO A 15 3.44 27.26 10.16
CA PRO A 15 4.03 26.77 8.93
C PRO A 15 3.44 25.39 8.65
N TYR A 16 2.83 25.24 7.47
CA TYR A 16 2.48 23.95 6.93
C TYR A 16 3.81 23.18 6.77
N ILE A 17 4.07 22.20 7.63
CA ILE A 17 5.29 21.40 7.55
C ILE A 17 5.17 20.56 6.29
N PHE A 18 5.79 21.04 5.20
CA PHE A 18 6.05 20.20 4.04
C PHE A 18 7.13 19.23 4.49
N VAL A 19 6.73 17.99 4.81
CA VAL A 19 7.69 16.91 5.10
C VAL A 19 8.44 16.64 3.80
N SER A 20 9.59 17.28 3.62
CA SER A 20 10.55 16.87 2.60
C SER A 20 11.06 15.50 3.03
N ASN A 21 10.65 14.44 2.33
CA ASN A 21 11.30 13.14 2.49
C ASN A 21 12.80 13.37 2.36
N SER A 22 13.59 12.92 3.34
CA SER A 22 15.05 13.02 3.26
C SER A 22 15.54 12.29 2.00
N GLU A 23 16.67 12.71 1.44
CA GLU A 23 17.28 12.04 0.27
C GLU A 23 17.46 10.52 0.51
N GLU A 24 17.70 10.14 1.77
CA GLU A 24 17.78 8.76 2.24
C GLU A 24 16.44 8.00 2.08
N GLN A 25 15.32 8.62 2.47
CA GLN A 25 14.00 8.03 2.28
C GLN A 25 13.66 7.85 0.79
N ILE A 26 14.06 8.78 -0.07
CA ILE A 26 13.84 8.65 -1.53
C ILE A 26 14.61 7.43 -2.07
N LYS A 27 15.88 7.27 -1.66
CA LYS A 27 16.70 6.11 -2.06
C LYS A 27 16.07 4.80 -1.60
N GLU A 28 15.65 4.71 -0.33
CA GLU A 28 15.02 3.49 0.19
C GLU A 28 13.72 3.15 -0.56
N VAL A 29 12.89 4.15 -0.90
CA VAL A 29 11.68 3.94 -1.71
C VAL A 29 12.02 3.39 -3.09
N ASP A 30 13.05 3.92 -3.75
CA ASP A 30 13.48 3.45 -5.07
C ASP A 30 14.10 2.04 -5.00
N GLU A 31 14.84 1.71 -3.94
CA GLU A 31 15.35 0.36 -3.70
C GLU A 31 14.20 -0.65 -3.52
N ILE A 32 13.15 -0.29 -2.77
CA ILE A 32 11.95 -1.11 -2.61
C ILE A 32 11.28 -1.33 -3.96
N ARG A 33 11.11 -0.28 -4.78
CA ARG A 33 10.51 -0.41 -6.12
C ARG A 33 11.31 -1.35 -7.01
N LYS A 34 12.63 -1.16 -7.07
CA LYS A 34 13.54 -2.02 -7.84
C LYS A 34 13.42 -3.48 -7.41
N LYS A 35 13.35 -3.72 -6.10
CA LYS A 35 13.21 -5.07 -5.55
C LYS A 35 11.86 -5.71 -5.89
N ILE A 36 10.77 -4.95 -5.89
CA ILE A 36 9.45 -5.43 -6.34
C ILE A 36 9.53 -5.92 -7.80
N GLU A 37 10.20 -5.16 -8.66
CA GLU A 37 10.38 -5.51 -10.08
C GLU A 37 11.31 -6.72 -10.25
N GLU A 38 12.49 -6.71 -9.63
CA GLU A 38 13.49 -7.79 -9.71
C GLU A 38 12.96 -9.13 -9.18
N THR A 39 12.12 -9.10 -8.15
CA THR A 39 11.57 -10.31 -7.54
C THR A 39 10.28 -10.80 -8.21
N GLU A 40 9.78 -10.09 -9.22
CA GLU A 40 8.44 -10.30 -9.80
C GLU A 40 7.35 -10.42 -8.71
N LEU A 41 7.42 -9.61 -7.65
CA LEU A 41 6.62 -9.79 -6.43
C LEU A 41 5.12 -9.88 -6.72
N THR A 42 4.60 -9.00 -7.56
CA THR A 42 3.17 -8.95 -7.91
C THR A 42 2.70 -10.25 -8.56
N LYS A 43 3.51 -10.84 -9.44
CA LYS A 43 3.22 -12.12 -10.09
C LYS A 43 3.25 -13.27 -9.08
N LYS A 44 4.21 -13.29 -8.15
CA LYS A 44 4.25 -14.28 -7.07
C LYS A 44 3.01 -14.21 -6.18
N ILE A 45 2.55 -13.01 -5.85
CA ILE A 45 1.32 -12.81 -5.07
C ILE A 45 0.10 -13.33 -5.85
N ILE A 46 -0.05 -12.99 -7.14
CA ILE A 46 -1.15 -13.48 -7.98
C ILE A 46 -1.17 -15.02 -8.00
N ASN A 47 -0.01 -15.65 -8.21
CA ASN A 47 0.10 -17.10 -8.25
C ASN A 47 -0.27 -17.74 -6.91
N ALA A 48 0.29 -17.24 -5.79
CA ALA A 48 0.01 -17.76 -4.46
C ALA A 48 -1.47 -17.62 -4.07
N LEU A 49 -2.11 -16.49 -4.43
CA LEU A 49 -3.55 -16.31 -4.23
C LEU A 49 -4.35 -17.32 -5.05
N THR A 50 -3.98 -17.55 -6.31
CA THR A 50 -4.63 -18.51 -7.20
C THR A 50 -4.50 -19.95 -6.67
N GLU A 51 -3.32 -20.34 -6.21
CA GLU A 51 -3.06 -21.65 -5.60
C GLU A 51 -3.85 -21.87 -4.30
N ASN A 52 -4.20 -20.78 -3.61
CA ASN A 52 -5.03 -20.81 -2.40
C ASN A 52 -6.55 -20.73 -2.66
N GLY A 53 -6.96 -20.77 -3.93
CA GLY A 53 -8.36 -20.79 -4.35
C GLY A 53 -9.00 -19.40 -4.54
N PHE A 54 -8.21 -18.33 -4.49
CA PHE A 54 -8.70 -16.98 -4.79
C PHE A 54 -8.60 -16.68 -6.28
N SER A 55 -9.41 -15.73 -6.76
CA SER A 55 -9.38 -15.27 -8.14
C SER A 55 -9.03 -13.78 -8.18
N PRO A 56 -7.75 -13.40 -8.06
CA PRO A 56 -7.35 -12.00 -8.20
C PRO A 56 -7.48 -11.52 -9.65
N ASP A 57 -7.82 -10.24 -9.81
CA ASP A 57 -7.55 -9.55 -11.06
C ASP A 57 -6.04 -9.60 -11.33
N LYS A 58 -5.66 -9.66 -12.61
CA LYS A 58 -4.26 -9.73 -13.04
C LYS A 58 -3.48 -8.45 -12.77
N ARG A 59 -4.13 -7.44 -12.17
CA ARG A 59 -3.58 -6.14 -11.84
C ARG A 59 -3.44 -6.00 -10.33
N ILE A 60 -2.20 -5.97 -9.87
CA ILE A 60 -1.85 -5.54 -8.52
C ILE A 60 -1.20 -4.16 -8.62
N LEU A 61 -1.71 -3.21 -7.85
CA LEU A 61 -1.16 -1.88 -7.70
C LEU A 61 -0.40 -1.80 -6.37
N TYR A 62 0.68 -1.03 -6.33
CA TYR A 62 1.39 -0.74 -5.09
C TYR A 62 1.71 0.76 -4.99
N THR A 63 1.58 1.28 -3.78
CA THR A 63 1.93 2.65 -3.43
C THR A 63 2.90 2.63 -2.26
N ILE A 64 4.07 3.21 -2.45
CA ILE A 64 5.11 3.31 -1.42
C ILE A 64 5.18 4.79 -1.02
N TYR A 65 4.64 5.12 0.15
CA TYR A 65 4.76 6.48 0.72
C TYR A 65 6.08 6.62 1.47
N SER A 66 6.48 5.55 2.16
CA SER A 66 7.75 5.43 2.88
C SER A 66 8.11 3.95 3.06
N PRO A 67 9.33 3.63 3.51
CA PRO A 67 9.76 2.25 3.80
C PRO A 67 8.84 1.52 4.78
N GLU A 68 8.25 2.25 5.72
CA GLU A 68 7.31 1.70 6.71
C GLU A 68 5.86 1.74 6.21
N HIS A 69 5.49 2.72 5.39
CA HIS A 69 4.13 2.89 4.89
C HIS A 69 4.00 2.51 3.41
N LYS A 70 3.63 1.25 3.18
CA LYS A 70 3.47 0.64 1.87
C LYS A 70 2.08 0.03 1.76
N ILE A 71 1.42 0.26 0.64
CA ILE A 71 0.08 -0.24 0.36
C ILE A 71 0.11 -1.08 -0.90
N LEU A 72 -0.53 -2.24 -0.85
CA LEU A 72 -0.72 -3.14 -1.98
C LEU A 72 -2.22 -3.32 -2.19
N SER A 73 -2.70 -2.92 -3.37
CA SER A 73 -4.12 -2.85 -3.71
C SER A 73 -4.42 -3.74 -4.90
N PHE A 74 -5.45 -4.57 -4.80
CA PHE A 74 -5.92 -5.42 -5.89
C PHE A 74 -7.38 -5.81 -5.71
N SER A 75 -7.99 -6.22 -6.81
CA SER A 75 -9.37 -6.70 -6.80
C SER A 75 -9.43 -8.21 -6.87
N LEU A 76 -10.43 -8.79 -6.23
CA LEU A 76 -10.75 -10.21 -6.35
C LEU A 76 -12.13 -10.37 -7.01
N PHE A 77 -12.27 -11.41 -7.85
CA PHE A 77 -13.55 -11.83 -8.39
C PHE A 77 -14.28 -12.71 -7.36
N ASN A 78 -15.56 -12.41 -7.12
CA ASN A 78 -16.46 -13.23 -6.29
C ASN A 78 -15.86 -13.61 -4.92
N PHE A 79 -15.32 -12.64 -4.19
CA PHE A 79 -14.71 -12.91 -2.89
C PHE A 79 -15.65 -12.58 -1.73
N ASP A 80 -15.63 -13.41 -0.69
CA ASP A 80 -16.37 -13.16 0.52
C ASP A 80 -15.61 -12.18 1.42
N ARG A 81 -16.27 -11.09 1.84
CA ARG A 81 -15.69 -10.02 2.67
C ARG A 81 -15.67 -10.38 4.16
N GLU A 82 -15.66 -11.66 4.50
CA GLU A 82 -15.44 -12.13 5.86
C GLU A 82 -14.00 -11.82 6.34
N ASP A 83 -13.86 -11.41 7.59
CA ASP A 83 -12.56 -11.09 8.22
C ASP A 83 -11.55 -12.24 8.08
N LYS A 84 -12.02 -13.50 8.16
CA LYS A 84 -11.17 -14.69 7.99
C LYS A 84 -10.54 -14.75 6.60
N THR A 85 -11.30 -14.40 5.57
CA THR A 85 -10.83 -14.36 4.19
C THR A 85 -9.80 -13.25 4.01
N ILE A 86 -10.10 -12.05 4.50
CA ILE A 86 -9.20 -10.88 4.44
C ILE A 86 -7.88 -11.17 5.16
N ASN A 87 -7.95 -11.79 6.35
CA ASN A 87 -6.77 -12.19 7.12
C ASN A 87 -5.94 -13.22 6.36
N LYS A 88 -6.57 -14.27 5.81
CA LYS A 88 -5.87 -15.29 5.02
C LYS A 88 -5.15 -14.67 3.80
N ILE A 89 -5.79 -13.75 3.10
CA ILE A 89 -5.20 -13.04 1.96
C ILE A 89 -4.01 -12.19 2.42
N THR A 90 -4.18 -11.47 3.52
CA THR A 90 -3.13 -10.62 4.11
C THR A 90 -1.92 -11.44 4.56
N ASP A 91 -2.15 -12.63 5.14
CA ASP A 91 -1.10 -13.56 5.53
C ASP A 91 -0.33 -14.10 4.32
N ILE A 92 -1.02 -14.45 3.23
CA ILE A 92 -0.38 -14.86 1.97
C ILE A 92 0.51 -13.73 1.45
N VAL A 93 -0.02 -12.51 1.33
CA VAL A 93 0.74 -11.34 0.85
C VAL A 93 1.96 -11.11 1.73
N ASN A 94 1.79 -11.09 3.04
CA ASN A 94 2.87 -10.84 4.00
C ASN A 94 3.95 -11.93 3.98
N THR A 95 3.57 -13.19 3.76
CA THR A 95 4.51 -14.30 3.62
C THR A 95 5.37 -14.09 2.39
N ILE A 96 4.74 -13.85 1.23
CA ILE A 96 5.46 -13.61 -0.02
C ILE A 96 6.36 -12.37 0.07
N THR A 97 5.92 -11.27 0.71
CA THR A 97 6.77 -10.09 0.86
C THR A 97 8.00 -10.38 1.72
N LYS A 98 7.83 -11.08 2.85
CA LYS A 98 8.93 -11.44 3.74
C LYS A 98 9.95 -12.37 3.09
N GLU A 99 9.48 -13.38 2.35
CA GLU A 99 10.36 -14.29 1.59
C GLU A 99 11.21 -13.56 0.53
N ASN A 100 10.70 -12.45 0.01
CA ASN A 100 11.42 -11.59 -0.93
C ASN A 100 12.18 -10.45 -0.24
N ASN A 101 12.44 -10.57 1.07
CA ASN A 101 13.16 -9.61 1.90
C ASN A 101 12.55 -8.19 1.82
N LEU A 102 11.24 -8.10 1.70
CA LEU A 102 10.47 -6.87 1.77
C LEU A 102 9.68 -6.86 3.07
N ASN A 103 9.67 -5.70 3.74
CA ASN A 103 8.79 -5.49 4.89
C ASN A 103 7.32 -5.63 4.46
N THR A 104 6.45 -5.84 5.44
CA THR A 104 5.02 -6.06 5.21
C THR A 104 4.34 -4.90 4.48
N PHE A 105 3.29 -5.22 3.75
CA PHE A 105 2.43 -4.26 3.05
C PHE A 105 1.07 -4.21 3.73
N SER A 106 0.48 -3.02 3.78
CA SER A 106 -0.95 -2.90 4.07
C SER A 106 -1.73 -3.36 2.85
N VAL A 107 -2.64 -4.31 3.04
CA VAL A 107 -3.42 -4.89 1.94
C VAL A 107 -4.77 -4.16 1.82
N GLN A 108 -5.09 -3.71 0.61
CA GLN A 108 -6.40 -3.15 0.28
C GLN A 108 -7.07 -4.03 -0.79
N LEU A 109 -8.26 -4.52 -0.47
CA LEU A 109 -9.02 -5.41 -1.34
C LEU A 109 -10.19 -4.68 -1.98
N GLY A 110 -10.23 -4.71 -3.30
CA GLY A 110 -11.39 -4.33 -4.11
C GLY A 110 -12.19 -5.57 -4.52
N GLU A 111 -13.43 -5.33 -4.93
CA GLU A 111 -14.26 -6.33 -5.60
C GLU A 111 -14.42 -5.91 -7.06
N THR A 112 -14.33 -6.88 -7.96
CA THR A 112 -14.58 -6.64 -9.38
C THR A 112 -15.49 -7.73 -9.93
N GLU A 113 -16.42 -7.34 -10.80
CA GLU A 113 -17.27 -8.27 -11.54
C GLU A 113 -16.49 -8.86 -12.71
N LYS A 114 -16.82 -10.11 -13.08
CA LYS A 114 -16.10 -10.93 -14.06
C LYS A 114 -16.54 -10.64 -15.49
#